data_AF-A0AAD6KCD3-F1
#
_entry.id   AF-A0AAD6KCD3-F1
#
_cell.length_a   1.000
_cell.length_b   1.000
_cell.length_c   1.000
_cell.angle_alpha   90.00
_cell.angle_beta   90.00
_cell.angle_gamma   90.00
#
_symmetry.space_group_name_H-M   'P 1'
#
loop_
_entity.id
_entity.type
_entity.pdbx_description
1 polymer ?
#
loop_
_entity_poly.entity_id
_entity_poly.type
_entity_poly.pdbx_seq_one_letter_code
_entity_poly.pdbx_strand_id
1 'polypeptide(L)'
;MATEDVSHDLSSLLSSEERDFLIRNNGDQVPVSALVGKNILLYFSAQWCPPCRAFLPKLIEAYHTIKAKGSAFEVIFISSDRDQSTFDEFYSEMPWLALPFGDGRKQILDKKFKIQGIPTAVAIGPSGRTITKEARMHLTAYGADAFPFTEEHLKQLEEEIEKKAKGWPEKVKHELHSEHELIRTKRSSYSCDGCGETGYSWSFYCKECDFDLHPKCALKEDGDTGTEKGKEGFICDGDVCRKA
;
A
#
# COMPACT_ATOMS: atom_id res chain seq x y z
N MET A 1 -33.60 -9.27 -22.74
CA MET A 1 -33.48 -7.85 -22.34
C MET A 1 -32.14 -7.72 -21.66
N ALA A 2 -31.13 -7.23 -22.38
CA ALA A 2 -29.79 -7.07 -21.87
C ALA A 2 -29.79 -5.90 -20.88
N THR A 3 -29.29 -6.13 -19.68
CA THR A 3 -29.08 -5.08 -18.67
C THR A 3 -27.98 -4.16 -19.18
N GLU A 4 -28.33 -2.90 -19.40
CA GLU A 4 -27.41 -1.84 -19.79
C GLU A 4 -26.34 -1.68 -18.70
N ASP A 5 -25.10 -2.05 -19.04
CA ASP A 5 -23.90 -1.85 -18.23
C ASP A 5 -23.59 -0.34 -18.24
N VAL A 6 -24.05 0.37 -17.21
CA VAL A 6 -23.74 1.80 -17.05
C VAL A 6 -22.23 1.91 -16.81
N SER A 7 -21.50 2.24 -17.88
CA SER A 7 -20.09 2.59 -17.83
C SER A 7 -19.92 3.79 -16.90
N HIS A 8 -19.49 3.55 -15.66
CA HIS A 8 -19.08 4.62 -14.77
C HIS A 8 -17.76 5.18 -15.28
N ASP A 9 -17.83 6.23 -16.10
CA ASP A 9 -16.68 7.02 -16.50
C ASP A 9 -15.94 7.53 -15.26
N LEU A 10 -14.61 7.55 -15.27
CA LEU A 10 -13.78 8.06 -14.17
C LEU A 10 -14.18 9.51 -13.81
N SER A 11 -14.60 10.27 -14.82
CA SER A 11 -15.17 11.62 -14.66
C SER A 11 -16.43 11.60 -13.77
N SER A 12 -17.31 10.60 -13.90
CA SER A 12 -18.49 10.49 -13.01
C SER A 12 -18.14 10.21 -11.54
N LEU A 13 -16.94 9.72 -11.27
CA LEU A 13 -16.44 9.43 -9.91
C LEU A 13 -15.73 10.62 -9.28
N LEU A 14 -14.97 11.35 -10.09
CA LEU A 14 -14.02 12.34 -9.63
C LEU A 14 -14.38 13.77 -10.06
N SER A 15 -15.41 13.99 -10.87
CA SER A 15 -15.87 15.32 -11.26
C SER A 15 -17.14 15.71 -10.50
N SER A 16 -17.32 17.00 -10.21
CA SER A 16 -18.59 17.58 -9.77
C SER A 16 -18.86 18.88 -10.52
N GLU A 17 -20.12 19.35 -10.53
CA GLU A 17 -20.49 20.63 -11.18
C GLU A 17 -19.70 21.83 -10.65
N GLU A 18 -19.21 21.74 -9.40
CA GLU A 18 -18.49 22.83 -8.74
C GLU A 18 -16.96 22.69 -8.79
N ARG A 19 -16.40 21.47 -8.92
CA ARG A 19 -14.95 21.21 -8.93
C ARG A 19 -14.57 20.00 -9.78
N ASP A 20 -13.90 20.27 -10.90
CA ASP A 20 -13.39 19.25 -11.85
C ASP A 20 -11.86 19.15 -11.88
N PHE A 21 -11.22 19.36 -10.73
CA PHE A 21 -9.78 19.26 -10.58
C PHE A 21 -9.38 18.52 -9.31
N LEU A 22 -8.15 18.03 -9.32
CA LEU A 22 -7.38 17.56 -8.18
C LEU A 22 -6.18 18.49 -7.97
N ILE A 23 -5.48 18.35 -6.85
CA ILE A 23 -4.30 19.15 -6.54
C ILE A 23 -3.06 18.29 -6.49
N ARG A 24 -1.92 18.89 -6.82
CA ARG A 24 -0.57 18.40 -6.51
C ARG A 24 -0.12 18.97 -5.16
N ASN A 25 0.92 18.38 -4.58
CA ASN A 25 1.50 18.83 -3.31
C ASN A 25 2.17 20.22 -3.38
N ASN A 26 2.41 20.74 -4.58
CA ASN A 26 2.86 22.10 -4.82
C ASN A 26 1.71 23.11 -5.04
N GLY A 27 0.45 22.66 -4.92
CA GLY A 27 -0.75 23.48 -5.12
C GLY A 27 -1.27 23.53 -6.56
N ASP A 28 -0.56 22.96 -7.53
CA ASP A 28 -1.00 22.97 -8.93
C ASP A 28 -2.30 22.16 -9.11
N GLN A 29 -3.21 22.72 -9.89
CA GLN A 29 -4.46 22.05 -10.24
C GLN A 29 -4.27 21.13 -11.45
N VAL A 30 -4.82 19.93 -11.36
CA VAL A 30 -4.82 18.95 -12.44
C VAL A 30 -6.27 18.63 -12.79
N PRO A 31 -6.72 18.85 -14.03
CA PRO A 31 -8.09 18.53 -14.43
C PRO A 31 -8.31 17.01 -14.38
N VAL A 32 -9.50 16.58 -13.96
CA VAL A 32 -9.84 15.15 -13.86
C VAL A 32 -9.74 14.44 -15.22
N SER A 33 -10.03 15.16 -16.31
CA SER A 33 -9.88 14.66 -17.69
C SER A 33 -8.47 14.17 -18.01
N ALA A 34 -7.42 14.69 -17.36
CA ALA A 34 -6.04 14.24 -17.53
C ALA A 34 -5.76 12.84 -16.92
N LEU A 35 -6.74 12.27 -16.22
CA LEU A 35 -6.67 10.95 -15.60
C LEU A 35 -7.42 9.87 -16.39
N VAL A 36 -8.23 10.24 -17.37
CA VAL A 36 -8.97 9.30 -18.20
C VAL A 36 -8.01 8.34 -18.90
N GLY A 37 -8.33 7.04 -18.85
CA GLY A 37 -7.49 5.99 -19.42
C GLY A 37 -6.30 5.56 -18.54
N LYS A 38 -6.12 6.14 -17.35
CA LYS A 38 -5.10 5.68 -16.39
C LYS A 38 -5.69 4.69 -15.38
N ASN A 39 -4.84 3.85 -14.84
CA ASN A 39 -5.13 3.13 -13.60
C ASN A 39 -5.03 4.10 -12.43
N ILE A 40 -6.05 4.15 -11.61
CA ILE A 40 -6.14 5.07 -10.47
C ILE A 40 -6.21 4.27 -9.18
N LEU A 41 -5.39 4.64 -8.21
CA LEU A 41 -5.50 4.14 -6.84
C LEU A 41 -6.08 5.24 -5.95
N LEU A 42 -7.31 5.06 -5.48
CA LEU A 42 -7.89 5.94 -4.47
C LEU A 42 -7.36 5.53 -3.10
N TYR A 43 -6.64 6.43 -2.43
CA TYR A 43 -5.99 6.18 -1.15
C TYR A 43 -6.68 6.97 -0.03
N PHE A 44 -7.51 6.28 0.76
CA PHE A 44 -8.22 6.84 1.90
C PHE A 44 -7.34 6.74 3.14
N SER A 45 -6.95 7.88 3.71
CA SER A 45 -5.92 7.94 4.75
C SER A 45 -6.02 9.22 5.57
N ALA A 46 -5.23 9.32 6.64
CA ALA A 46 -5.12 10.53 7.47
C ALA A 46 -3.82 10.50 8.30
N GLN A 47 -3.30 11.69 8.64
CA GLN A 47 -2.11 11.87 9.45
C GLN A 47 -2.30 11.29 10.87
N TRP A 48 -3.47 11.49 11.48
CA TRP A 48 -3.75 11.07 12.85
C TRP A 48 -3.82 9.53 13.01
N CYS A 49 -3.89 8.79 11.91
CA CYS A 49 -4.07 7.34 11.89
C CYS A 49 -2.70 6.60 11.88
N PRO A 50 -2.31 5.89 12.96
CA PRO A 50 -1.03 5.17 13.00
C PRO A 50 -0.82 4.13 11.88
N PRO A 51 -1.78 3.24 11.55
CA PRO A 51 -1.57 2.29 10.46
C PRO A 51 -1.47 2.97 9.09
N CYS A 52 -2.02 4.17 8.95
CA CYS A 52 -1.91 4.98 7.75
C CYS A 52 -0.47 5.46 7.53
N ARG A 53 0.14 6.02 8.59
CA ARG A 53 1.55 6.44 8.56
C ARG A 53 2.50 5.27 8.33
N ALA A 54 2.20 4.09 8.88
CA ALA A 54 2.99 2.88 8.65
C ALA A 54 2.90 2.38 7.19
N PHE A 55 1.76 2.58 6.53
CA PHE A 55 1.56 2.13 5.15
C PHE A 55 2.10 3.11 4.10
N LEU A 56 2.14 4.41 4.40
CA LEU A 56 2.61 5.46 3.49
C LEU A 56 3.96 5.15 2.81
N PRO A 57 5.05 4.81 3.54
CA PRO A 57 6.35 4.57 2.90
C PRO A 57 6.30 3.41 1.90
N LYS A 58 5.55 2.35 2.21
CA LYS A 58 5.36 1.20 1.30
C LYS A 58 4.62 1.60 0.02
N LEU A 59 3.61 2.47 0.15
CA LEU A 59 2.87 2.97 -1.00
C LEU A 59 3.74 3.91 -1.85
N ILE A 60 4.58 4.75 -1.24
CA ILE A 60 5.53 5.62 -1.95
C ILE A 60 6.50 4.78 -2.79
N GLU A 61 7.10 3.74 -2.18
CA GLU A 61 8.00 2.82 -2.88
C GLU A 61 7.30 2.14 -4.06
N ALA A 62 6.12 1.55 -3.83
CA ALA A 62 5.35 0.90 -4.89
C ALA A 62 4.97 1.87 -6.01
N TYR A 63 4.58 3.10 -5.67
CA TYR A 63 4.26 4.15 -6.64
C TYR A 63 5.46 4.45 -7.53
N HIS A 64 6.64 4.70 -6.95
CA HIS A 64 7.84 4.98 -7.73
C HIS A 64 8.21 3.82 -8.66
N THR A 65 8.17 2.57 -8.16
CA THR A 65 8.47 1.38 -8.95
C THR A 65 7.49 1.19 -10.10
N ILE A 66 6.18 1.40 -9.87
CA ILE A 66 5.15 1.30 -10.93
C ILE A 66 5.35 2.41 -11.98
N LYS A 67 5.64 3.65 -11.54
CA LYS A 67 5.85 4.80 -12.45
C LYS A 67 7.13 4.67 -13.26
N ALA A 68 8.20 4.13 -12.68
CA ALA A 68 9.47 3.89 -13.37
C ALA A 68 9.32 2.91 -14.55
N LYS A 69 8.35 1.98 -14.48
CA LYS A 69 8.00 1.06 -15.59
C LYS A 69 7.24 1.75 -16.73
N GLY A 70 6.98 3.07 -16.66
CA GLY A 70 6.25 3.83 -17.67
C GLY A 70 4.73 3.63 -17.63
N SER A 71 4.20 3.02 -16.57
CA SER A 71 2.78 2.70 -16.45
C SER A 71 1.90 3.94 -16.36
N ALA A 72 0.77 3.90 -17.06
CA ALA A 72 -0.33 4.87 -16.91
C ALA A 72 -1.03 4.64 -15.56
N PHE A 73 -0.40 5.14 -14.49
CA PHE A 73 -0.82 4.97 -13.10
C PHE A 73 -0.78 6.30 -12.35
N GLU A 74 -1.75 6.53 -11.47
CA GLU A 74 -1.78 7.66 -10.56
C GLU A 74 -2.45 7.28 -9.24
N VAL A 75 -2.03 7.93 -8.14
CA VAL A 75 -2.66 7.79 -6.83
C VAL A 75 -3.41 9.08 -6.50
N ILE A 76 -4.59 8.95 -5.87
CA ILE A 76 -5.38 10.09 -5.40
C ILE A 76 -5.58 9.93 -3.90
N PHE A 77 -4.94 10.81 -3.13
CA PHE A 77 -5.14 10.91 -1.70
C PHE A 77 -6.53 11.49 -1.39
N ILE A 78 -7.31 10.75 -0.60
CA ILE A 78 -8.61 11.14 -0.09
C ILE A 78 -8.48 11.23 1.42
N SER A 79 -8.22 12.45 1.89
CA SER A 79 -7.94 12.71 3.28
C SER A 79 -9.15 12.58 4.20
N SER A 80 -8.95 11.98 5.37
CA SER A 80 -9.84 12.04 6.53
C SER A 80 -9.24 12.84 7.68
N ASP A 81 -8.29 13.73 7.39
CA ASP A 81 -7.75 14.69 8.35
C ASP A 81 -8.84 15.66 8.82
N ARG A 82 -8.57 16.32 9.95
CA ARG A 82 -9.60 17.12 10.65
C ARG A 82 -9.54 18.59 10.29
N ASP A 83 -8.42 19.05 9.74
CA ASP A 83 -8.18 20.43 9.36
C ASP A 83 -7.19 20.51 8.19
N GLN A 84 -7.13 21.69 7.57
CA GLN A 84 -6.28 21.96 6.41
C GLN A 84 -4.79 21.81 6.75
N SER A 85 -4.36 22.19 7.95
CA SER A 85 -2.94 22.17 8.33
C SER A 85 -2.39 20.75 8.42
N THR A 86 -3.14 19.85 9.06
CA THR A 86 -2.78 18.43 9.18
C THR A 86 -2.84 17.72 7.82
N PHE A 87 -3.80 18.10 6.97
CA PHE A 87 -3.84 17.66 5.58
C PHE A 87 -2.57 18.09 4.82
N ASP A 88 -2.21 19.37 4.86
CA ASP A 88 -1.08 19.92 4.09
C ASP A 88 0.25 19.30 4.56
N GLU A 89 0.45 19.17 5.87
CA GLU A 89 1.65 18.56 6.46
C GLU A 89 1.83 17.13 5.95
N PHE A 90 0.79 16.29 6.07
CA PHE A 90 0.87 14.90 5.67
C PHE A 90 0.93 14.71 4.15
N TYR A 91 0.20 15.53 3.39
CA TYR A 91 0.20 15.48 1.94
C TYR A 91 1.53 15.93 1.34
N SER A 92 2.30 16.77 2.04
CA SER A 92 3.63 17.21 1.57
C SER A 92 4.61 16.05 1.35
N GLU A 93 4.42 14.93 2.05
CA GLU A 93 5.23 13.71 1.92
C GLU A 93 4.86 12.88 0.67
N MET A 94 3.74 13.18 0.01
CA MET A 94 3.16 12.32 -1.03
C MET A 94 3.52 12.81 -2.45
N PRO A 95 4.00 11.94 -3.35
CA PRO A 95 4.41 12.31 -4.71
C PRO A 95 3.27 12.27 -5.76
N TRP A 96 2.02 12.23 -5.32
CA TRP A 96 0.83 12.01 -6.16
C TRP A 96 -0.24 13.07 -5.93
N LEU A 97 -1.44 12.88 -6.52
CA LEU A 97 -2.52 13.86 -6.46
C LEU A 97 -3.35 13.73 -5.18
N ALA A 98 -4.05 14.78 -4.79
CA ALA A 98 -5.06 14.72 -3.74
C ALA A 98 -6.38 15.34 -4.19
N LEU A 99 -7.45 14.83 -3.59
CA LEU A 99 -8.70 15.56 -3.53
C LEU A 99 -8.50 16.76 -2.59
N PRO A 100 -8.91 17.98 -2.96
CA PRO A 100 -8.81 19.13 -2.07
C PRO A 100 -9.44 18.85 -0.70
N PHE A 101 -8.86 19.38 0.37
CA PHE A 101 -9.44 19.25 1.70
C PHE A 101 -10.85 19.86 1.76
N GLY A 102 -11.75 19.19 2.47
CA GLY A 102 -13.16 19.61 2.58
C GLY A 102 -14.02 19.40 1.33
N ASP A 103 -13.50 18.75 0.28
CA ASP A 103 -14.25 18.51 -0.95
C ASP A 103 -15.39 17.51 -0.77
N GLY A 104 -16.60 17.88 -1.24
CA GLY A 104 -17.82 17.10 -1.12
C GLY A 104 -17.79 15.72 -1.83
N ARG A 105 -16.88 15.55 -2.81
CA ARG A 105 -16.67 14.26 -3.48
C ARG A 105 -16.20 13.19 -2.50
N LYS A 106 -15.52 13.55 -1.40
CA LYS A 106 -15.08 12.62 -0.36
C LYS A 106 -16.25 11.79 0.18
N GLN A 107 -17.34 12.42 0.59
CA GLN A 107 -18.47 11.72 1.20
C GLN A 107 -19.18 10.80 0.20
N ILE A 108 -19.17 11.15 -1.10
CA ILE A 108 -19.70 10.31 -2.17
C ILE A 108 -18.83 9.06 -2.34
N LEU A 109 -17.50 9.25 -2.39
CA LEU A 109 -16.54 8.16 -2.51
C LEU A 109 -16.58 7.21 -1.30
N ASP A 110 -16.64 7.75 -0.08
CA ASP A 110 -16.79 6.95 1.14
C ASP A 110 -18.02 6.03 1.08
N LYS A 111 -19.17 6.58 0.69
CA LYS A 111 -20.43 5.83 0.55
C LYS A 111 -20.36 4.80 -0.58
N LYS A 112 -19.86 5.20 -1.75
CA LYS A 112 -19.79 4.34 -2.94
C LYS A 112 -18.89 3.12 -2.68
N PHE A 113 -17.74 3.34 -2.06
CA PHE A 113 -16.80 2.27 -1.78
C PHE A 113 -17.06 1.55 -0.47
N LYS A 114 -17.96 2.06 0.36
CA LYS A 114 -18.30 1.56 1.71
C LYS A 114 -17.07 1.57 2.62
N ILE A 115 -16.37 2.71 2.66
CA ILE A 115 -15.17 2.88 3.47
C ILE A 115 -15.58 2.88 4.95
N GLN A 116 -15.11 1.87 5.69
CA GLN A 116 -15.40 1.69 7.12
C GLN A 116 -14.19 1.98 8.02
N GLY A 117 -12.99 2.08 7.44
CA GLY A 117 -11.74 2.31 8.16
C GLY A 117 -10.66 2.78 7.22
N ILE A 118 -9.54 3.22 7.79
CA ILE A 118 -8.35 3.66 7.06
C ILE A 118 -7.09 3.01 7.66
N PRO A 119 -6.03 2.75 6.86
CA PRO A 119 -5.94 3.06 5.44
C PRO A 119 -6.68 2.03 4.57
N THR A 120 -7.37 2.53 3.54
CA THR A 120 -8.00 1.73 2.49
C THR A 120 -7.52 2.22 1.13
N ALA A 121 -7.26 1.30 0.21
CA ALA A 121 -6.89 1.63 -1.15
C ALA A 121 -7.78 0.88 -2.15
N VAL A 122 -8.40 1.62 -3.07
CA VAL A 122 -9.30 1.08 -4.11
C VAL A 122 -8.64 1.28 -5.47
N ALA A 123 -8.45 0.20 -6.21
CA ALA A 123 -7.92 0.25 -7.57
C ALA A 123 -9.05 0.39 -8.59
N ILE A 124 -8.90 1.35 -9.50
CA ILE A 124 -9.81 1.66 -10.59
C ILE A 124 -9.02 1.55 -11.89
N GLY A 125 -9.57 0.82 -12.85
CA GLY A 125 -8.94 0.60 -14.15
C GLY A 125 -9.13 1.78 -15.11
N PRO A 126 -8.47 1.72 -16.28
CA PRO A 126 -8.55 2.75 -17.33
C PRO A 126 -9.97 3.09 -17.79
N SER A 127 -10.90 2.14 -17.67
CA SER A 127 -12.32 2.29 -18.04
C SER A 127 -13.17 2.98 -16.98
N GLY A 128 -12.60 3.39 -15.83
CA GLY A 128 -13.35 3.92 -14.69
C GLY A 128 -14.01 2.86 -13.81
N ARG A 129 -13.89 1.57 -14.18
CA ARG A 129 -14.42 0.44 -13.40
C ARG A 129 -13.51 0.10 -12.23
N THR A 130 -14.12 -0.22 -11.09
CA THR A 130 -13.39 -0.75 -9.93
C THR A 130 -12.80 -2.11 -10.25
N ILE A 131 -11.48 -2.26 -10.06
CA ILE A 131 -10.77 -3.53 -10.18
C ILE A 131 -10.85 -4.27 -8.85
N THR A 132 -10.44 -3.63 -7.75
CA THR A 132 -10.49 -4.21 -6.41
C THR A 132 -10.58 -3.13 -5.33
N LYS A 133 -11.22 -3.47 -4.21
CA LYS A 133 -11.27 -2.65 -3.00
C LYS A 133 -10.19 -3.01 -1.99
N GLU A 134 -9.44 -4.08 -2.25
CA GLU A 134 -8.43 -4.66 -1.37
C GLU A 134 -7.00 -4.32 -1.81
N ALA A 135 -6.81 -3.25 -2.60
CA ALA A 135 -5.49 -2.92 -3.15
C ALA A 135 -4.45 -2.66 -2.06
N ARG A 136 -4.86 -2.18 -0.87
CA ARG A 136 -3.96 -2.02 0.29
C ARG A 136 -3.39 -3.35 0.77
N MET A 137 -4.20 -4.42 0.77
CA MET A 137 -3.76 -5.77 1.08
C MET A 137 -2.77 -6.26 0.02
N HIS A 138 -3.12 -6.14 -1.26
CA HIS A 138 -2.26 -6.61 -2.35
C HIS A 138 -0.92 -5.88 -2.40
N LEU A 139 -0.91 -4.55 -2.18
CA LEU A 139 0.32 -3.76 -2.05
C LEU A 139 1.17 -4.21 -0.85
N THR A 140 0.56 -4.59 0.26
CA THR A 140 1.32 -5.07 1.42
C THR A 140 1.89 -6.47 1.17
N ALA A 141 1.17 -7.32 0.43
CA ALA A 141 1.58 -8.69 0.12
C ALA A 141 2.63 -8.77 -1.00
N TYR A 142 2.47 -7.97 -2.07
CA TYR A 142 3.22 -8.10 -3.31
C TYR A 142 3.93 -6.81 -3.74
N GLY A 143 3.85 -5.73 -2.95
CA GLY A 143 4.48 -4.45 -3.30
C GLY A 143 4.00 -3.91 -4.64
N ALA A 144 4.93 -3.38 -5.43
CA ALA A 144 4.68 -2.85 -6.77
C ALA A 144 4.16 -3.90 -7.76
N ASP A 145 4.50 -5.17 -7.56
CA ASP A 145 4.10 -6.25 -8.47
C ASP A 145 2.61 -6.56 -8.37
N ALA A 146 1.92 -6.08 -7.33
CA ALA A 146 0.47 -6.14 -7.25
C ALA A 146 -0.23 -5.43 -8.44
N PHE A 147 0.41 -4.42 -9.03
CA PHE A 147 -0.12 -3.72 -10.21
C PHE A 147 -0.15 -4.65 -11.43
N PRO A 148 -1.23 -4.70 -12.24
CA PRO A 148 -2.37 -3.76 -12.29
C PRO A 148 -3.59 -4.12 -11.42
N PHE A 149 -3.41 -4.97 -10.41
CA PHE A 149 -4.44 -5.41 -9.45
C PHE A 149 -5.59 -6.22 -10.05
N THR A 150 -5.52 -6.58 -11.33
CA THR A 150 -6.52 -7.43 -11.99
C THR A 150 -6.57 -8.80 -11.32
N GLU A 151 -7.75 -9.39 -11.25
CA GLU A 151 -7.96 -10.69 -10.60
C GLU A 151 -7.05 -11.77 -11.20
N GLU A 152 -6.90 -11.80 -12.52
CA GLU A 152 -6.04 -12.77 -13.22
C GLU A 152 -4.57 -12.62 -12.80
N HIS A 153 -4.06 -11.39 -12.77
CA HIS A 153 -2.69 -11.08 -12.35
C HIS A 153 -2.43 -11.44 -10.89
N LEU A 154 -3.37 -11.12 -10.00
CA LEU A 154 -3.25 -11.45 -8.58
C LEU A 154 -3.27 -12.96 -8.34
N LYS A 155 -4.07 -13.72 -9.10
CA LYS A 155 -4.06 -15.19 -9.06
C LYS A 155 -2.70 -15.75 -9.51
N GLN A 156 -2.09 -15.17 -10.54
CA GLN A 156 -0.77 -15.59 -11.00
C GLN A 156 0.30 -15.40 -9.91
N LEU A 157 0.30 -14.23 -9.24
CA LEU A 157 1.21 -13.97 -8.11
C LEU A 157 0.99 -14.96 -6.95
N GLU A 158 -0.26 -15.27 -6.61
CA GLU A 158 -0.56 -16.27 -5.58
C GLU A 158 -0.05 -17.65 -5.98
N GLU A 159 -0.27 -18.10 -7.22
CA GLU A 159 0.23 -19.38 -7.72
C GLU A 159 1.77 -19.46 -7.74
N GLU A 160 2.45 -18.37 -8.07
CA GLU A 160 3.92 -18.29 -8.00
C GLU A 160 4.43 -18.42 -6.57
N ILE A 161 3.78 -17.75 -5.62
CA ILE A 161 4.13 -17.87 -4.20
C ILE A 161 3.83 -19.28 -3.69
N GLU A 162 2.73 -19.90 -4.10
CA GLU A 162 2.42 -21.30 -3.77
C GLU A 162 3.48 -22.26 -4.32
N LYS A 163 3.98 -22.02 -5.54
CA LYS A 163 5.09 -22.80 -6.11
C LYS A 163 6.38 -22.61 -5.33
N LYS A 164 6.72 -21.37 -4.95
CA LYS A 164 7.89 -21.07 -4.09
C LYS A 164 7.73 -21.73 -2.72
N ALA A 165 6.55 -21.66 -2.13
CA ALA A 165 6.25 -22.23 -0.83
C ALA A 165 6.50 -23.73 -0.78
N LYS A 166 6.24 -24.48 -1.87
CA LYS A 166 6.57 -25.91 -1.95
C LYS A 166 8.07 -26.22 -1.78
N GLY A 167 8.95 -25.28 -2.15
CA GLY A 167 10.40 -25.41 -1.97
C GLY A 167 10.89 -25.03 -0.58
N TRP A 168 10.08 -24.31 0.21
CA TRP A 168 10.45 -23.94 1.57
C TRP A 168 10.41 -25.13 2.53
N PRO A 169 11.22 -25.14 3.59
CA PRO A 169 11.13 -26.16 4.64
C PRO A 169 9.76 -26.12 5.34
N GLU A 170 9.28 -27.29 5.78
CA GLU A 170 8.03 -27.39 6.55
C GLU A 170 8.20 -26.81 7.97
N LYS A 171 9.41 -26.93 8.53
CA LYS A 171 9.76 -26.45 9.86
C LYS A 171 11.10 -25.71 9.84
N VAL A 172 11.19 -24.61 10.59
CA VAL A 172 12.41 -23.78 10.71
C VAL A 172 12.71 -23.50 12.18
N LYS A 173 13.97 -23.64 12.56
CA LYS A 173 14.50 -23.08 13.81
C LYS A 173 15.01 -21.67 13.54
N HIS A 174 14.63 -20.72 14.38
CA HIS A 174 15.00 -19.32 14.18
C HIS A 174 15.67 -18.75 15.44
N GLU A 175 16.67 -17.89 15.27
CA GLU A 175 17.44 -17.33 16.39
C GLU A 175 16.59 -16.46 17.32
N LEU A 176 15.58 -15.77 16.77
CA LEU A 176 14.61 -14.99 17.56
C LEU A 176 13.60 -15.88 18.31
N HIS A 177 13.55 -17.17 18.01
CA HIS A 177 12.63 -18.12 18.63
C HIS A 177 13.22 -19.55 18.66
N SER A 178 14.10 -19.80 19.64
CA SER A 178 14.90 -21.03 19.74
C SER A 178 14.17 -22.24 20.33
N GLU A 179 13.16 -22.00 21.17
CA GLU A 179 12.52 -23.03 21.98
C GLU A 179 11.64 -23.98 21.15
N HIS A 180 10.96 -23.45 20.12
CA HIS A 180 10.07 -24.22 19.26
C HIS A 180 10.40 -24.01 17.78
N GLU A 181 10.17 -25.04 16.98
CA GLU A 181 10.25 -24.93 15.53
C GLU A 181 9.01 -24.20 15.00
N LEU A 182 9.24 -23.24 14.11
CA LEU A 182 8.19 -22.54 13.40
C LEU A 182 7.70 -23.40 12.23
N ILE A 183 6.39 -23.57 12.11
CA ILE A 183 5.75 -24.41 11.08
C ILE A 183 5.24 -23.52 9.94
N ARG A 184 5.58 -23.89 8.70
CA ARG A 184 5.08 -23.21 7.50
C ARG A 184 3.55 -23.32 7.43
N THR A 185 2.87 -22.19 7.60
CA THR A 185 1.41 -22.13 7.77
C THR A 185 0.80 -21.08 6.83
N LYS A 186 -0.37 -21.37 6.26
CA LYS A 186 -1.15 -20.38 5.49
C LYS A 186 -2.02 -19.57 6.45
N ARG A 187 -1.90 -18.24 6.39
CA ARG A 187 -2.52 -17.22 7.25
C ARG A 187 -3.16 -16.15 6.38
N SER A 188 -4.36 -15.70 6.75
CA SER A 188 -5.03 -14.59 6.06
C SER A 188 -4.33 -13.26 6.32
N SER A 189 -3.90 -13.02 7.56
CA SER A 189 -3.08 -11.87 7.96
C SER A 189 -2.39 -12.19 9.28
N TYR A 190 -1.16 -11.70 9.47
CA TYR A 190 -0.42 -11.86 10.73
C TYR A 190 0.53 -10.68 10.94
N SER A 191 0.99 -10.48 12.17
CA SER A 191 2.10 -9.57 12.46
C SER A 191 3.38 -10.39 12.51
N CYS A 192 4.42 -9.97 11.80
CA CYS A 192 5.71 -10.64 11.89
C CYS A 192 6.46 -10.15 13.12
N ASP A 193 6.83 -11.04 14.02
CA ASP A 193 7.58 -10.71 15.25
C ASP A 193 9.03 -10.30 14.96
N GLY A 194 9.56 -10.66 13.78
CA GLY A 194 10.92 -10.32 13.38
C GLY A 194 11.08 -8.89 12.86
N CYS A 195 10.13 -8.39 12.06
CA CYS A 195 10.20 -7.04 11.49
C CYS A 195 9.09 -6.09 11.94
N GLY A 196 8.08 -6.59 12.66
CA GLY A 196 6.92 -5.82 13.12
C GLY A 196 5.89 -5.49 12.02
N GLU A 197 6.11 -5.94 10.78
CA GLU A 197 5.21 -5.63 9.67
C GLU A 197 4.11 -6.69 9.49
N THR A 198 2.96 -6.26 8.95
CA THR A 198 1.88 -7.18 8.58
C THR A 198 2.29 -8.07 7.40
N GLY A 199 2.05 -9.37 7.53
CA GLY A 199 2.18 -10.36 6.47
C GLY A 199 0.85 -10.95 6.04
N TYR A 200 0.86 -11.56 4.86
CA TYR A 200 -0.27 -12.22 4.21
C TYR A 200 0.20 -13.55 3.60
N SER A 201 -0.73 -14.47 3.34
CA SER A 201 -0.49 -15.78 2.72
C SER A 201 0.32 -16.74 3.58
N TRP A 202 1.63 -16.88 3.38
CA TRP A 202 2.45 -17.85 4.11
C TRP A 202 3.20 -17.20 5.25
N SER A 203 3.27 -17.87 6.40
CA SER A 203 4.13 -17.53 7.54
C SER A 203 4.88 -18.77 8.05
N PHE A 204 5.92 -18.53 8.86
CA PHE A 204 6.48 -19.53 9.75
C PHE A 204 5.96 -19.26 11.15
N TYR A 205 5.08 -20.13 11.64
CA TYR A 205 4.25 -19.90 12.83
C TYR A 205 4.51 -20.93 13.93
N CYS A 206 4.67 -20.47 15.17
CA CYS A 206 4.64 -21.31 16.37
C CYS A 206 3.31 -21.09 17.09
N LYS A 207 2.49 -22.15 17.14
CA LYS A 207 1.20 -22.13 17.85
C LYS A 207 1.34 -21.99 19.37
N GLU A 208 2.43 -22.51 19.94
CA GLU A 208 2.64 -22.53 21.39
C GLU A 208 2.95 -21.14 21.95
N CYS A 209 3.68 -20.32 21.18
CA CYS A 209 4.11 -18.99 21.59
C CYS A 209 3.37 -17.86 20.87
N ASP A 210 2.46 -18.20 19.96
CA ASP A 210 1.80 -17.28 19.03
C ASP A 210 2.80 -16.36 18.31
N PHE A 211 3.86 -16.97 17.77
CA PHE A 211 4.98 -16.28 17.13
C PHE A 211 4.95 -16.52 15.62
N ASP A 212 4.88 -15.45 14.82
CA ASP A 212 4.77 -15.48 13.36
C ASP A 212 5.98 -14.77 12.73
N LEU A 213 6.63 -15.40 11.75
CA LEU A 213 7.61 -14.75 10.88
C LEU A 213 7.15 -14.76 9.43
N HIS A 214 7.47 -13.69 8.70
CA HIS A 214 7.42 -13.75 7.23
C HIS A 214 8.39 -14.82 6.71
N PRO A 215 8.11 -15.44 5.55
CA PRO A 215 9.04 -16.35 4.89
C PRO A 215 10.43 -15.74 4.72
N LYS A 216 10.51 -14.49 4.26
CA LYS A 216 11.78 -13.75 4.12
C LYS A 216 12.53 -13.58 5.45
N CYS A 217 11.82 -13.33 6.55
CA CYS A 217 12.41 -13.16 7.87
C CYS A 217 12.91 -14.48 8.45
N ALA A 218 12.18 -15.59 8.21
CA ALA A 218 12.54 -16.90 8.73
C ALA A 218 13.67 -17.57 7.93
N LEU A 219 13.72 -17.36 6.61
CA LEU A 219 14.64 -18.07 5.70
C LEU A 219 15.93 -17.30 5.40
N LYS A 220 16.03 -16.03 5.84
CA LYS A 220 17.17 -15.14 5.52
C LYS A 220 17.48 -15.11 4.01
N GLU A 221 16.45 -15.08 3.16
CA GLU A 221 16.63 -14.94 1.72
C GLU A 221 17.02 -13.49 1.40
N ASP A 222 18.24 -13.28 0.89
CA ASP A 222 18.75 -11.97 0.45
C ASP A 222 18.06 -11.53 -0.85
N GLY A 223 17.33 -10.40 -0.81
CA GLY A 223 17.01 -9.61 -2.02
C GLY A 223 15.62 -8.96 -2.06
N ASP A 224 15.49 -7.72 -1.54
CA ASP A 224 15.52 -6.47 -2.33
C ASP A 224 15.10 -5.28 -1.43
N THR A 225 15.65 -4.12 -1.73
CA THR A 225 15.90 -2.93 -0.91
C THR A 225 14.82 -2.48 0.10
N GLY A 226 15.04 -2.78 1.38
CA GLY A 226 14.42 -2.07 2.50
C GLY A 226 15.52 -1.62 3.46
N THR A 227 15.94 -0.36 3.31
CA THR A 227 16.95 0.35 4.14
C THR A 227 17.21 -0.30 5.50
N GLU A 228 18.38 -0.94 5.63
CA GLU A 228 19.07 -1.00 6.91
C GLU A 228 19.28 0.44 7.38
N LYS A 229 18.44 0.95 8.28
CA LYS A 229 18.84 2.05 9.15
C LYS A 229 19.70 1.49 10.28
N GLY A 230 20.84 0.93 9.91
CA GLY A 230 22.01 0.91 10.77
C GLY A 230 22.54 2.33 10.84
N LYS A 231 22.43 2.98 12.01
CA LYS A 231 23.17 4.20 12.29
C LYS A 231 24.66 3.84 12.34
N GLU A 232 25.36 3.99 11.23
CA GLU A 232 26.82 3.94 11.22
C GLU A 232 27.39 5.17 10.51
N GLY A 233 28.44 5.73 11.11
CA GLY A 233 29.21 6.83 10.55
C GLY A 233 29.21 8.10 11.39
N PHE A 234 29.25 8.03 12.72
CA PHE A 234 29.74 9.15 13.52
C PHE A 234 30.98 8.71 14.30
N ILE A 235 32.10 9.39 14.10
CA ILE A 235 33.27 9.28 14.96
C ILE A 235 33.13 10.41 15.99
N CYS A 236 33.07 10.03 17.26
CA CYS A 236 33.01 10.98 18.37
C CYS A 236 34.37 10.99 19.08
N ASP A 237 34.93 12.18 19.26
CA ASP A 237 36.10 12.41 20.10
C ASP A 237 35.72 13.45 21.16
N GLY A 238 35.44 12.97 22.38
CA GLY A 238 34.78 13.76 23.42
C GLY A 238 33.36 14.20 23.03
N ASP A 239 32.99 15.44 23.37
CA ASP A 239 31.63 15.97 23.20
C ASP A 239 31.29 16.43 21.75
N VAL A 240 32.14 16.13 20.78
CA VAL A 240 31.95 16.53 19.37
C VAL A 240 31.92 15.29 18.48
N CYS A 241 30.76 15.02 17.89
CA CYS A 241 30.59 13.97 16.90
C CYS A 241 30.58 14.56 15.48
N ARG A 242 31.36 13.95 14.57
CA ARG A 242 31.33 14.27 13.13
C ARG A 242 31.02 13.02 12.33
N LYS A 243 30.39 13.22 11.18
CA LYS A 243 30.11 12.13 10.24
C LYS A 243 31.45 11.57 9.74
N ALA A 244 31.64 10.25 9.84
CA ALA A 244 32.82 9.56 9.30
C ALA A 244 32.93 9.77 7.78
#